data_AF-A0A1Y1LJU4-F1
#
_entry.id   AF-A0A1Y1LJU4-F1
#
_cell.length_a   1.000
_cell.length_b   1.000
_cell.length_c   1.000
_cell.angle_alpha   90.00
_cell.angle_beta   90.00
_cell.angle_gamma   90.00
#
_symmetry.space_group_name_H-M   'P 1'
#
loop_
_entity.id
_entity.type
_entity.pdbx_description
1 polymer ?
#
loop_
_entity_poly.entity_id
_entity_poly.type
_entity_poly.pdbx_seq_one_letter_code
_entity_poly.pdbx_strand_id
1 'polypeptide(L)'
;KKVQFSRKNTRIIEIGWLCNDNVKQKLTQVRAKQGGGTRKLSVPKTCLAKDIFVQSQNLFFPDGKSTKGNLDEFRNSLLDFKQHPIEDSATVDSLFKDTGITRLRFYLASESLIPKQPSNGTNQANKSSMFMTSDDSDIEDVLASNLPSTSSNLRRSSRLENSENNITNYYQHFYDT
;
A
#
# COMPACT_ATOMS: atom_id res chain seq x y z
N LYS A 1 41.67 -11.67 29.26
CA LYS A 1 41.10 -10.46 28.61
C LYS A 1 39.58 -10.64 28.50
N LYS A 2 38.78 -9.91 29.28
CA LYS A 2 37.31 -9.91 29.11
C LYS A 2 36.99 -9.11 27.85
N VAL A 3 36.33 -9.74 26.88
CA VAL A 3 35.80 -9.04 25.70
C VAL A 3 34.60 -8.22 26.19
N GLN A 4 34.76 -6.90 26.25
CA GLN A 4 33.68 -5.98 26.58
C GLN A 4 32.78 -5.83 25.35
N PHE A 5 31.67 -6.55 25.32
CA PHE A 5 30.64 -6.36 24.30
C PHE A 5 30.01 -4.97 24.49
N SER A 6 30.45 -3.98 23.70
CA SER A 6 29.77 -2.69 23.62
C SER A 6 28.33 -2.92 23.16
N ARG A 7 27.36 -2.55 24.00
CA ARG A 7 25.94 -2.63 23.63
C ARG A 7 25.71 -1.61 22.52
N LYS A 8 25.47 -2.09 21.29
CA LYS A 8 25.08 -1.22 20.16
C LYS A 8 23.94 -0.31 20.62
N ASN A 9 24.14 1.01 20.52
CA ASN A 9 23.16 2.02 20.92
C ASN A 9 22.04 2.21 19.87
N THR A 10 22.07 1.42 18.81
CA THR A 10 21.07 1.44 17.75
C THR A 10 20.25 0.15 17.71
N ARG A 11 19.08 0.26 17.09
CA ARG A 11 18.16 -0.82 16.78
C ARG A 11 17.77 -0.74 15.32
N ILE A 12 17.60 -1.91 14.70
CA ILE A 12 17.00 -1.99 13.38
C ILE A 12 15.49 -2.12 13.55
N ILE A 13 14.75 -1.19 12.95
CA ILE A 13 13.30 -1.18 12.90
C ILE A 13 12.83 -1.36 11.46
N GLU A 14 11.57 -1.76 11.28
CA GLU A 14 10.93 -1.82 9.99
C GLU A 14 9.78 -0.83 9.91
N ILE A 15 9.61 -0.20 8.75
CA ILE A 15 8.52 0.75 8.50
C ILE A 15 7.83 0.35 7.19
N GLY A 16 6.53 0.10 7.26
CA GLY A 16 5.66 -0.07 6.09
C GLY A 16 4.70 1.09 5.92
N TRP A 17 3.94 1.06 4.83
CA TRP A 17 2.90 2.04 4.54
C TRP A 17 1.54 1.35 4.37
N LEU A 18 0.55 1.83 5.12
CA LEU A 18 -0.85 1.49 4.98
C LEU A 18 -1.58 2.71 4.43
N CYS A 19 -2.38 2.52 3.38
CA CYS A 19 -3.23 3.56 2.83
C CYS A 19 -4.63 2.98 2.67
N ASN A 20 -5.66 3.77 2.98
CA ASN A 20 -7.01 3.37 2.64
C ASN A 20 -7.19 3.36 1.11
N ASP A 21 -7.92 2.37 0.62
CA ASP A 21 -8.43 2.39 -0.75
C ASP A 21 -9.84 3.00 -0.70
N ASN A 22 -10.15 3.86 -1.66
CA ASN A 22 -11.44 4.56 -1.74
C ASN A 22 -12.62 3.57 -1.78
N VAL A 23 -12.37 2.35 -2.29
CA VAL A 23 -13.38 1.29 -2.39
C VAL A 23 -13.58 0.55 -1.07
N LYS A 24 -12.53 0.38 -0.26
CA LYS A 24 -12.53 -0.62 0.83
C LYS A 24 -12.62 -0.05 2.24
N GLN A 25 -12.58 1.29 2.42
CA GLN A 25 -12.64 1.99 3.73
C GLN A 25 -11.75 1.36 4.81
N LYS A 26 -10.70 0.64 4.39
CA LYS A 26 -9.83 -0.17 5.23
C LYS A 26 -8.41 0.14 4.83
N LEU A 27 -7.55 0.32 5.83
CA LEU A 27 -6.13 0.45 5.65
C LEU A 27 -5.55 -0.84 5.02
N THR A 28 -4.95 -0.69 3.85
CA THR A 28 -4.29 -1.79 3.14
C THR A 28 -2.83 -1.46 2.89
N GLN A 29 -1.98 -2.47 2.93
CA GLN A 29 -0.56 -2.26 2.71
C GLN A 29 -0.27 -1.88 1.26
N VAL A 30 0.35 -0.71 1.07
CA VAL A 30 0.82 -0.28 -0.24
C VAL A 30 2.03 -1.13 -0.63
N ARG A 31 2.01 -1.70 -1.84
CA ARG A 31 3.06 -2.63 -2.29
C ARG A 31 4.30 -1.87 -2.77
N ALA A 32 5.46 -2.54 -2.77
CA ALA A 32 6.74 -1.94 -3.18
C ALA A 32 6.71 -1.30 -4.58
N LYS A 33 6.04 -1.94 -5.55
CA LYS A 33 5.86 -1.39 -6.92
C LYS A 33 5.10 -0.05 -6.94
N GLN A 34 4.36 0.26 -5.88
CA GLN A 34 3.58 1.50 -5.71
C GLN A 34 4.23 2.44 -4.68
N GLY A 35 5.48 2.19 -4.29
CA GLY A 35 6.22 3.00 -3.30
C GLY A 35 6.15 2.51 -1.86
N GLY A 36 5.15 1.71 -1.47
CA GLY A 36 4.89 1.36 -0.05
C GLY A 36 5.63 0.16 0.54
N GLY A 37 6.65 -0.34 -0.14
CA GLY A 37 7.42 -1.49 0.35
C GLY A 37 8.02 -1.24 1.74
N THR A 38 8.18 -2.29 2.54
CA THR A 38 8.78 -2.16 3.88
C THR A 38 10.26 -1.74 3.78
N ARG A 39 10.65 -0.72 4.55
CA ARG A 39 12.03 -0.23 4.66
C ARG A 39 12.61 -0.58 6.04
N LYS A 40 13.93 -0.77 6.11
CA LYS A 40 14.66 -0.98 7.37
C LYS A 40 15.43 0.28 7.72
N LEU A 41 15.29 0.76 8.95
CA LEU A 41 16.04 1.90 9.46
C LEU A 41 16.88 1.48 10.68
N SER A 42 18.09 2.01 10.79
CA SER A 42 18.92 1.90 11.99
C SER A 42 18.78 3.18 12.79
N VAL A 43 18.11 3.11 13.94
CA VAL A 43 17.79 4.27 14.77
C VAL A 43 18.42 4.13 16.17
N PRO A 44 18.76 5.24 16.85
CA PRO A 44 19.14 5.22 18.25
C PRO A 44 18.03 4.63 19.12
N LYS A 45 18.39 3.96 20.21
CA LYS A 45 17.45 3.45 21.22
C LYS A 45 16.56 4.54 21.83
N THR A 46 17.10 5.74 21.95
CA THR A 46 16.42 6.92 22.49
C THR A 46 15.54 7.64 21.46
N CYS A 47 15.50 7.18 20.21
CA CYS A 47 14.65 7.75 19.17
C CYS A 47 13.19 7.65 19.59
N LEU A 48 12.44 8.74 19.42
CA LEU A 48 11.04 8.83 19.80
C LEU A 48 10.13 8.39 18.65
N ALA A 49 8.94 7.91 18.97
CA ALA A 49 7.93 7.54 17.99
C ALA A 49 7.58 8.70 17.04
N LYS A 50 7.51 9.94 17.56
CA LYS A 50 7.29 11.14 16.73
C LYS A 50 8.37 11.36 15.67
N ASP A 51 9.63 11.02 15.97
CA ASP A 51 10.73 11.17 15.02
C ASP A 51 10.63 10.11 13.92
N ILE A 52 10.22 8.89 14.30
CA ILE A 52 9.93 7.79 13.35
C ILE A 52 8.76 8.17 12.45
N PHE A 53 7.72 8.80 13.00
CA PHE A 53 6.59 9.30 12.23
C PHE A 53 7.05 10.28 11.13
N VAL A 54 7.84 11.30 11.48
CA VAL A 54 8.40 12.25 10.50
C VAL A 54 9.29 11.54 9.46
N GLN A 55 10.16 10.62 9.90
CA GLN A 55 10.96 9.82 8.96
C GLN A 55 10.10 8.99 8.02
N SER A 56 8.99 8.43 8.50
CA SER A 56 8.08 7.63 7.68
C SER A 56 7.36 8.47 6.64
N GLN A 57 6.96 9.71 6.95
CA GLN A 57 6.40 10.65 5.98
C GLN A 57 7.42 10.92 4.86
N ASN A 58 8.66 11.26 5.21
CA ASN A 58 9.72 11.51 4.22
C ASN A 58 10.05 10.28 3.35
N LEU A 59 9.89 9.06 3.90
CA LEU A 59 10.13 7.82 3.17
C LEU A 59 9.05 7.50 2.11
N PHE A 60 7.78 7.78 2.41
CA PHE A 60 6.66 7.41 1.54
C PHE A 60 6.07 8.59 0.76
N PHE A 61 6.35 9.81 1.21
CA PHE A 61 5.98 11.08 0.59
C PHE A 61 7.23 11.95 0.37
N PRO A 62 8.20 11.51 -0.45
CA PRO A 62 9.34 12.36 -0.81
C PRO A 62 8.82 13.67 -1.41
N ASP A 63 9.38 14.80 -0.98
CA ASP A 63 8.94 16.15 -1.34
C ASP A 63 7.43 16.41 -1.08
N GLY A 64 6.86 15.70 -0.10
CA GLY A 64 5.45 15.78 0.27
C GLY A 64 4.50 15.04 -0.67
N LYS A 65 5.01 14.20 -1.60
CA LYS A 65 4.20 13.55 -2.65
C LYS A 65 4.40 12.05 -2.69
N SER A 66 3.32 11.32 -2.92
CA SER A 66 3.34 9.87 -3.14
C SER A 66 2.60 9.49 -4.43
N THR A 67 2.63 8.21 -4.78
CA THR A 67 1.80 7.64 -5.86
C THR A 67 0.30 7.73 -5.58
N LYS A 68 -0.11 8.06 -4.35
CA LYS A 68 -1.52 8.13 -3.92
C LYS A 68 -2.06 9.56 -3.82
N GLY A 69 -1.18 10.55 -3.69
CA GLY A 69 -1.53 11.96 -3.53
C GLY A 69 -0.48 12.74 -2.75
N ASN A 70 -0.78 14.01 -2.47
CA ASN A 70 0.03 14.87 -1.60
C ASN A 70 -0.18 14.50 -0.12
N LEU A 71 0.82 14.75 0.73
CA LEU A 71 0.79 14.37 2.15
C LEU A 71 -0.36 15.02 2.93
N ASP A 72 -0.71 16.26 2.56
CA ASP A 72 -1.79 17.07 3.15
C ASP A 72 -3.20 16.60 2.77
N GLU A 73 -3.34 15.77 1.73
CA GLU A 73 -4.61 15.10 1.38
C GLU A 73 -4.95 13.96 2.36
N PHE A 74 -4.04 13.60 3.28
CA PHE A 74 -4.20 12.46 4.18
C PHE A 74 -4.12 12.89 5.65
N ARG A 75 -4.98 12.28 6.48
CA ARG A 75 -4.71 12.16 7.90
C ARG A 75 -3.69 11.06 8.11
N ASN A 76 -2.54 11.41 8.66
CA ASN A 76 -1.43 10.48 8.86
C ASN A 76 -1.23 10.16 10.34
N SER A 77 -0.92 8.91 10.66
CA SER A 77 -0.57 8.45 12.01
C SER A 77 0.46 7.31 11.97
N LEU A 78 1.15 7.09 13.10
CA LEU A 78 2.07 5.97 13.26
C LEU A 78 1.40 4.84 14.04
N LEU A 79 1.41 3.64 13.47
CA LEU A 79 0.81 2.45 14.07
C LEU A 79 1.84 1.36 14.34
N ASP A 80 1.56 0.51 15.31
CA ASP A 80 2.31 -0.72 15.58
C ASP A 80 1.92 -1.88 14.64
N PHE A 81 2.48 -3.06 14.86
CA PHE A 81 2.21 -4.26 14.06
C PHE A 81 0.78 -4.79 14.17
N LYS A 82 0.04 -4.39 15.22
CA LYS A 82 -1.38 -4.69 15.44
C LYS A 82 -2.30 -3.57 14.97
N GLN A 83 -1.74 -2.53 14.35
CA GLN A 83 -2.46 -1.31 13.91
C GLN A 83 -2.97 -0.45 15.07
N HIS A 84 -2.36 -0.54 16.25
CA HIS A 84 -2.64 0.39 17.34
C HIS A 84 -1.80 1.65 17.23
N PRO A 85 -2.37 2.84 17.55
CA PRO A 85 -1.61 4.07 17.65
C PRO A 85 -0.49 3.97 18.69
N ILE A 86 0.60 4.67 18.43
CA ILE A 86 1.76 4.72 19.31
C ILE A 86 1.86 6.11 19.92
N GLU A 87 2.18 6.19 21.21
CA GLU A 87 2.41 7.45 21.88
C GLU A 87 3.70 8.13 21.37
N ASP A 88 3.60 9.41 21.01
CA ASP A 88 4.69 10.22 20.44
C ASP A 88 5.94 10.27 21.33
N SER A 89 5.75 10.19 22.65
CA SER A 89 6.80 10.24 23.68
C SER A 89 7.54 8.90 23.86
N ALA A 90 6.99 7.81 23.32
CA ALA A 90 7.56 6.48 23.48
C ALA A 90 8.91 6.37 22.77
N THR A 91 9.89 5.78 23.44
CA THR A 91 11.21 5.51 22.86
C THR A 91 11.24 4.15 22.18
N VAL A 92 12.11 3.97 21.19
CA VAL A 92 12.36 2.65 20.60
C VAL A 92 12.73 1.62 21.67
N ASP A 93 13.58 1.97 22.63
CA ASP A 93 14.00 1.04 23.69
C ASP A 93 12.86 0.63 24.62
N SER A 94 11.96 1.54 24.99
CA SER A 94 10.76 1.20 25.78
C SER A 94 9.85 0.26 25.00
N LEU A 95 9.56 0.59 23.73
CA LEU A 95 8.72 -0.26 22.87
C LEU A 95 9.28 -1.69 22.71
N PHE A 96 10.60 -1.84 22.62
CA PHE A 96 11.23 -3.18 22.59
C PHE A 96 11.06 -3.94 23.91
N LYS A 97 11.17 -3.26 25.05
CA LYS A 97 11.00 -3.87 26.39
C LYS A 97 9.54 -4.27 26.62
N ASP A 98 8.61 -3.39 26.29
CA ASP A 98 7.19 -3.56 26.57
C ASP A 98 6.59 -4.67 25.71
N THR A 99 7.02 -4.77 24.45
CA THR A 99 6.51 -5.79 23.52
C THR A 99 7.25 -7.12 23.61
N GLY A 100 8.52 -7.12 24.03
CA GLY A 100 9.39 -8.31 24.02
C GLY A 100 9.76 -8.82 22.62
N ILE A 101 9.45 -8.08 21.56
CA ILE A 101 9.65 -8.52 20.17
C ILE A 101 11.09 -8.23 19.72
N THR A 102 11.68 -9.14 18.94
CA THR A 102 13.07 -8.99 18.46
C THR A 102 13.25 -7.95 17.35
N ARG A 103 12.17 -7.56 16.69
CA ARG A 103 12.14 -6.56 15.63
C ARG A 103 10.79 -5.83 15.61
N LEU A 104 10.81 -4.55 15.98
CA LEU A 104 9.64 -3.68 15.86
C LEU A 104 9.35 -3.37 14.40
N ARG A 105 8.06 -3.47 14.03
CA ARG A 105 7.55 -3.03 12.75
C ARG A 105 6.47 -1.97 12.99
N PHE A 106 6.67 -0.84 12.36
CA PHE A 106 5.77 0.29 12.36
C PHE A 106 5.09 0.43 11.00
N TYR A 107 3.96 1.13 10.99
CA TYR A 107 3.29 1.53 9.77
C TYR A 107 2.95 3.01 9.81
N LEU A 108 3.32 3.74 8.75
CA LEU A 108 2.64 4.98 8.43
C LEU A 108 1.25 4.60 7.93
N ALA A 109 0.20 5.09 8.58
CA ALA A 109 -1.18 4.97 8.11
C ALA A 109 -1.61 6.30 7.49
N SER A 110 -2.14 6.25 6.27
CA SER A 110 -2.64 7.41 5.53
C SER A 110 -4.11 7.18 5.19
N GLU A 111 -4.97 8.03 5.75
CA GLU A 111 -6.41 8.03 5.50
C GLU A 111 -6.77 9.26 4.66
N SER A 112 -7.31 9.03 3.46
CA SER A 112 -7.71 10.12 2.56
C SER A 112 -8.76 11.02 3.22
N LEU A 113 -8.49 12.34 3.28
CA LEU A 113 -9.43 13.36 3.73
C LEU A 113 -10.48 13.69 2.67
N ILE A 114 -10.13 13.45 1.40
CA ILE A 114 -10.98 13.71 0.25
C ILE A 114 -11.65 12.40 -0.17
N PRO A 115 -12.99 12.33 -0.21
CA PRO A 115 -13.69 11.23 -0.86
C PRO A 115 -13.41 11.30 -2.37
N LYS A 116 -12.53 10.45 -2.90
CA LYS A 116 -12.37 10.34 -4.37
C LYS A 116 -13.60 9.62 -4.90
N GLN A 117 -14.48 10.36 -5.56
CA GLN A 117 -15.60 9.79 -6.32
C GLN A 117 -15.05 8.75 -7.30
N PRO A 118 -15.73 7.60 -7.48
CA PRO A 118 -15.28 6.58 -8.42
C PRO A 118 -15.20 7.20 -9.82
N SER A 119 -13.98 7.41 -10.31
CA SER A 119 -13.76 7.85 -11.68
C SER A 119 -14.20 6.72 -12.60
N ASN A 120 -15.38 6.84 -13.20
CA ASN A 120 -15.79 6.02 -14.33
C ASN A 120 -14.74 6.24 -15.44
N GLY A 121 -13.85 5.27 -15.63
CA GLY A 121 -12.76 5.35 -16.58
C GLY A 121 -13.29 5.57 -17.99
N THR A 122 -13.18 6.78 -18.51
CA THR A 122 -13.26 7.04 -19.93
C THR A 122 -11.90 6.70 -20.52
N ASN A 123 -11.81 5.51 -21.13
CA ASN A 123 -10.71 5.14 -22.01
C ASN A 123 -10.67 6.12 -23.19
N GLN A 124 -9.92 7.22 -23.10
CA GLN A 124 -9.46 7.92 -24.28
C GLN A 124 -8.07 7.41 -24.64
N ALA A 125 -8.07 6.33 -25.42
CA ALA A 125 -6.93 5.90 -26.18
C ALA A 125 -6.66 6.94 -27.28
N ASN A 126 -5.92 8.01 -26.95
CA ASN A 126 -5.36 8.90 -27.95
C ASN A 126 -4.18 8.21 -28.62
N LYS A 127 -4.48 7.34 -29.60
CA LYS A 127 -3.55 7.00 -30.69
C LYS A 127 -3.91 7.86 -31.90
N SER A 128 -3.32 9.04 -32.00
CA SER A 128 -3.24 9.79 -33.25
C SER A 128 -1.79 9.87 -33.68
N SER A 129 -1.31 8.82 -34.34
CA SER A 129 -0.11 8.86 -35.17
C SER A 129 -0.56 9.23 -36.58
N MET A 130 -0.28 10.48 -36.98
CA MET A 130 -0.36 10.93 -38.38
C MET A 130 0.55 10.05 -39.24
N PHE A 131 0.03 9.46 -40.31
CA PHE A 131 0.76 9.23 -41.55
C PHE A 131 -0.22 9.33 -42.72
N MET A 132 -0.02 10.36 -43.54
CA MET A 132 -0.67 10.58 -44.83
C MET A 132 0.36 10.28 -45.90
N THR A 133 0.10 9.31 -46.76
CA THR A 133 0.70 9.25 -48.09
C THR A 133 -0.37 8.74 -49.06
N SER A 134 -0.78 9.62 -49.96
CA SER A 134 -1.48 9.31 -51.20
C SER A 134 -0.48 8.67 -52.15
N ASP A 135 -0.80 7.54 -52.78
CA ASP A 135 -0.88 7.48 -54.26
C ASP A 135 -1.42 6.14 -54.76
N ASP A 136 -1.97 6.25 -55.95
CA ASP A 136 -2.84 5.37 -56.74
C ASP A 136 -2.11 4.21 -57.45
N SER A 137 -2.74 3.02 -57.53
CA SER A 137 -2.73 2.14 -58.71
C SER A 137 -3.47 0.81 -58.46
N ASP A 138 -4.46 0.54 -59.32
CA ASP A 138 -5.25 -0.70 -59.46
C ASP A 138 -4.42 -1.97 -59.74
N ILE A 139 -4.93 -3.15 -59.33
CA ILE A 139 -5.20 -4.34 -60.19
C ILE A 139 -5.42 -5.65 -59.39
N GLU A 140 -6.60 -6.23 -59.63
CA GLU A 140 -7.01 -7.66 -59.76
C GLU A 140 -7.27 -8.60 -58.57
N ASP A 141 -8.32 -9.39 -58.82
CA ASP A 141 -9.12 -10.28 -57.99
C ASP A 141 -8.62 -11.73 -58.12
N VAL A 142 -8.40 -12.45 -57.00
CA VAL A 142 -8.36 -13.92 -57.02
C VAL A 142 -8.97 -14.50 -55.74
N LEU A 143 -10.03 -15.26 -55.96
CA LEU A 143 -10.85 -16.04 -55.03
C LEU A 143 -10.13 -17.26 -54.40
N ALA A 144 -10.79 -17.80 -53.37
CA ALA A 144 -10.61 -19.09 -52.66
C ALA A 144 -9.73 -19.03 -51.39
N SER A 145 -10.09 -19.55 -50.21
CA SER A 145 -11.24 -20.35 -49.76
C SER A 145 -11.25 -20.51 -48.22
N ASN A 146 -12.45 -20.50 -47.63
CA ASN A 146 -12.97 -21.32 -46.51
C ASN A 146 -12.26 -21.46 -45.13
N LEU A 147 -12.84 -20.78 -44.12
CA LEU A 147 -13.44 -21.28 -42.85
C LEU A 147 -12.57 -21.90 -41.71
N PRO A 148 -13.09 -21.93 -40.45
CA PRO A 148 -12.35 -21.60 -39.22
C PRO A 148 -12.02 -22.84 -38.37
N SER A 149 -11.03 -22.71 -37.48
CA SER A 149 -10.74 -23.73 -36.48
C SER A 149 -11.17 -23.28 -35.08
N THR A 150 -11.93 -24.16 -34.48
CA THR A 150 -12.73 -24.12 -33.26
C THR A 150 -11.93 -23.95 -31.96
N SER A 151 -12.63 -23.31 -31.02
CA SER A 151 -12.39 -23.25 -29.57
C SER A 151 -12.16 -24.62 -28.92
N SER A 152 -11.18 -24.70 -28.02
CA SER A 152 -11.16 -25.70 -26.95
C SER A 152 -11.29 -25.02 -25.58
N ASN A 153 -12.48 -25.17 -25.00
CA ASN A 153 -12.80 -24.87 -23.62
C ASN A 153 -12.12 -25.88 -22.69
N LEU A 154 -11.35 -25.42 -21.72
CA LEU A 154 -10.96 -26.21 -20.55
C LEU A 154 -11.79 -25.78 -19.34
N ARG A 155 -12.76 -26.64 -19.04
CA ARG A 155 -13.68 -26.62 -17.91
C ARG A 155 -12.97 -27.26 -16.71
N ARG A 156 -12.85 -26.55 -15.58
CA ARG A 156 -12.73 -27.18 -14.25
C ARG A 156 -13.34 -26.31 -13.14
N SER A 157 -14.62 -26.54 -12.89
CA SER A 157 -15.31 -26.34 -11.60
C SER A 157 -14.76 -27.38 -10.58
N SER A 158 -14.76 -27.24 -9.24
CA SER A 158 -15.47 -26.41 -8.26
C SER A 158 -14.81 -26.66 -6.89
N ARG A 159 -14.76 -25.65 -5.99
CA ARG A 159 -14.92 -25.90 -4.54
C ARG A 159 -15.40 -24.62 -3.84
N LEU A 160 -16.68 -24.59 -3.50
CA LEU A 160 -17.25 -23.71 -2.49
C LEU A 160 -17.05 -24.36 -1.13
N GLU A 161 -16.67 -23.59 -0.12
CA GLU A 161 -17.30 -23.71 1.19
C GLU A 161 -17.27 -22.35 1.89
N ASN A 162 -18.47 -21.88 2.19
CA ASN A 162 -18.80 -20.67 2.91
C ASN A 162 -18.53 -20.86 4.40
N SER A 163 -17.99 -19.84 5.06
CA SER A 163 -18.40 -19.49 6.42
C SER A 163 -18.46 -17.96 6.55
N GLU A 164 -19.60 -17.42 6.16
CA GLU A 164 -20.03 -16.10 6.61
C GLU A 164 -20.53 -16.19 8.06
N ASN A 165 -20.51 -15.03 8.72
CA ASN A 165 -21.10 -14.68 10.02
C ASN A 165 -20.15 -14.79 11.22
N ASN A 166 -19.55 -13.66 11.64
CA ASN A 166 -19.89 -13.01 12.92
C ASN A 166 -18.97 -11.80 13.25
N ILE A 167 -19.13 -10.64 12.60
CA ILE A 167 -18.46 -9.40 13.04
C ILE A 167 -19.39 -8.19 12.87
N THR A 168 -20.47 -8.12 13.66
CA THR A 168 -21.34 -6.92 13.69
C THR A 168 -21.49 -6.29 15.08
N ASN A 169 -20.89 -6.80 16.16
CA ASN A 169 -21.21 -6.30 17.52
C ASN A 169 -20.05 -5.71 18.34
N TYR A 170 -19.13 -4.93 17.75
CA TYR A 170 -18.04 -4.32 18.54
C TYR A 170 -18.02 -2.78 18.62
N TYR A 171 -19.00 -2.06 18.05
CA TYR A 171 -18.95 -0.58 18.02
C TYR A 171 -20.10 0.16 18.72
N GLN A 172 -20.85 -0.48 19.63
CA GLN A 172 -22.02 0.14 20.26
C GLN A 172 -21.94 0.37 21.79
N HIS A 173 -20.76 0.53 22.40
CA HIS A 173 -20.66 0.72 23.86
C HIS A 173 -19.74 1.86 24.35
N PHE A 174 -19.62 2.97 23.62
CA PHE A 174 -18.82 4.12 24.10
C PHE A 174 -19.48 5.49 24.06
N TYR A 175 -20.82 5.56 23.98
CA TYR A 175 -21.55 6.81 24.23
C TYR A 175 -22.74 6.54 25.14
N ASP A 176 -22.46 6.38 26.43
CA ASP A 176 -23.41 6.65 27.53
C ASP A 176 -22.60 6.75 28.83
N THR A 177 -22.17 7.97 29.16
CA THR A 177 -21.96 8.44 30.55
C THR A 177 -22.09 9.96 30.56
#